data_AF-A0A226BUW8-F1
#
_entry.id   AF-A0A226BUW8-F1
#
_cell.length_a   1.000
_cell.length_b   1.000
_cell.length_c   1.000
_cell.angle_alpha   90.00
_cell.angle_beta   90.00
_cell.angle_gamma   90.00
#
_symmetry.space_group_name_H-M   'P 1'
#
loop_
_entity.id
_entity.type
_entity.pdbx_description
1 polymer ?
#
loop_
_entity_poly.entity_id
_entity_poly.type
_entity_poly.pdbx_seq_one_letter_code
_entity_poly.pdbx_strand_id
1 'polypeptide(L)'
;MNIKLECHSDSKLEDICCITRDIYNSLGLTEKSRYKLHFGKTTCNIKVKPCDKDRNEKRNILYLSSNIFKPSFTDCDLTQLENISLNIWRNDERIYLGPVLGIFVKSNLLTVPKKKKD
;
A
#
# COMPACT_ATOMS: atom_id res chain seq x y z
N MET A 1 -4.31 3.93 6.28
CA MET A 1 -5.14 2.72 6.41
C MET A 1 -4.23 1.52 6.24
N ASN A 2 -4.42 0.46 7.03
CA ASN A 2 -3.59 -0.74 6.92
C ASN A 2 -4.11 -1.66 5.81
N ILE A 3 -3.17 -2.22 5.04
CA ILE A 3 -3.39 -3.19 3.97
C ILE A 3 -2.41 -4.34 4.10
N LYS A 4 -2.77 -5.51 3.59
CA LYS A 4 -1.84 -6.60 3.31
C LYS A 4 -1.42 -6.58 1.86
N LEU A 5 -0.13 -6.79 1.61
CA LEU A 5 0.40 -6.95 0.28
C LEU A 5 0.40 -8.43 -0.13
N GLU A 6 -0.11 -8.71 -1.32
CA GLU A 6 -0.03 -10.01 -1.97
C GLU A 6 0.58 -9.85 -3.36
N CYS A 7 1.58 -10.67 -3.67
CA CYS A 7 2.25 -10.67 -4.97
C CYS A 7 1.71 -11.81 -5.83
N HIS A 8 1.23 -11.49 -7.03
CA HIS A 8 0.85 -12.50 -8.02
C HIS A 8 1.86 -12.55 -9.17
N SER A 9 2.25 -13.77 -9.54
CA SER A 9 3.19 -14.07 -10.63
C SER A 9 2.54 -14.10 -12.01
N ASP A 10 1.35 -13.49 -12.19
CA ASP A 10 0.67 -13.49 -13.48
C ASP A 10 1.28 -12.43 -14.42
N SER A 11 2.02 -12.91 -15.42
CA SER A 11 2.78 -12.11 -16.39
C SER A 11 1.89 -11.29 -17.35
N LYS A 12 0.57 -11.48 -17.33
CA LYS A 12 -0.36 -10.74 -18.19
C LYS A 12 -0.78 -9.38 -17.62
N LEU A 13 -0.35 -9.04 -16.41
CA LEU A 13 -0.80 -7.87 -15.64
C LEU A 13 0.37 -6.97 -15.19
N GLU A 14 1.41 -6.80 -16.01
CA GLU A 14 2.69 -6.19 -15.60
C GLU A 14 2.58 -4.79 -14.97
N ASP A 15 1.52 -4.04 -15.28
CA ASP A 15 1.27 -2.68 -14.76
C ASP A 15 -0.01 -2.56 -13.92
N ILE A 16 -0.75 -3.65 -13.69
CA ILE A 16 -2.06 -3.60 -13.05
C ILE A 16 -1.92 -3.99 -11.58
N CYS A 17 -2.36 -3.07 -10.72
CA CYS A 17 -2.56 -3.31 -9.32
C CYS A 17 -4.06 -3.50 -9.06
N CYS A 18 -4.43 -4.59 -8.39
CA CYS A 18 -5.79 -4.83 -7.95
C CYS A 18 -5.89 -4.52 -6.46
N ILE A 19 -6.91 -3.77 -6.05
CA ILE A 19 -7.08 -3.37 -4.65
C ILE A 19 -8.52 -3.57 -4.22
N THR A 20 -8.74 -3.93 -2.96
CA THR A 20 -10.09 -4.07 -2.41
C THR A 20 -10.93 -2.80 -2.63
N ARG A 21 -12.20 -2.99 -2.99
CA ARG A 21 -13.11 -1.91 -3.38
C ARG A 21 -13.25 -0.82 -2.31
N ASP A 22 -13.27 -1.20 -1.04
CA ASP A 22 -13.36 -0.24 0.08
C ASP A 22 -12.17 0.73 0.07
N ILE A 23 -10.97 0.23 -0.21
CA ILE A 23 -9.77 1.05 -0.29
C ILE A 23 -9.77 1.90 -1.54
N TYR A 24 -10.13 1.28 -2.67
CA TYR A 24 -10.25 1.97 -3.94
C TYR A 24 -11.11 3.24 -3.81
N ASN A 25 -12.28 3.07 -3.18
CA ASN A 25 -13.22 4.14 -2.90
C ASN A 25 -12.68 5.13 -1.86
N SER A 26 -12.09 4.63 -0.75
CA SER A 26 -11.54 5.49 0.30
C SER A 26 -10.39 6.38 -0.18
N LEU A 27 -9.61 5.92 -1.17
CA LEU A 27 -8.55 6.71 -1.80
C LEU A 27 -9.06 7.53 -2.99
N GLY A 28 -10.34 7.44 -3.36
CA GLY A 28 -10.95 8.15 -4.48
C GLY A 28 -10.33 7.81 -5.84
N LEU A 29 -9.87 6.58 -6.02
CA LEU A 29 -9.19 6.15 -7.25
C LEU A 29 -10.16 6.04 -8.42
N THR A 30 -9.64 6.14 -9.64
CA THR A 30 -10.42 6.07 -10.88
C THR A 30 -9.75 5.15 -11.89
N GLU A 31 -10.54 4.39 -12.66
CA GLU A 31 -10.02 3.32 -13.53
C GLU A 31 -9.27 3.87 -14.76
N LYS A 32 -9.55 5.13 -15.13
CA LYS A 32 -8.96 5.80 -16.28
C LYS A 32 -7.58 6.40 -15.98
N SER A 33 -7.24 6.58 -14.71
CA SER A 33 -6.00 7.22 -14.30
C SER A 33 -4.86 6.21 -14.12
N ARG A 34 -3.65 6.67 -14.46
CA ARG A 34 -2.42 6.01 -14.00
C ARG A 34 -1.96 6.69 -12.72
N TYR A 35 -1.36 5.91 -11.84
CA TYR A 35 -0.85 6.40 -10.57
C TYR A 35 0.63 6.06 -10.44
N LYS A 36 1.39 6.95 -9.81
CA LYS A 36 2.77 6.67 -9.41
C LYS A 36 2.74 5.99 -8.04
N LEU A 37 3.03 4.70 -8.01
CA LEU A 37 3.16 3.94 -6.77
C LEU A 37 4.56 4.16 -6.19
N HIS A 38 4.63 4.47 -4.90
CA HIS A 38 5.85 4.59 -4.12
C HIS A 38 5.88 3.47 -3.09
N PHE A 39 6.93 2.65 -3.09
CA PHE A 39 7.20 1.66 -2.04
C PHE A 39 8.63 1.83 -1.55
N GLY A 40 8.79 2.43 -0.37
CA GLY A 40 10.10 2.88 0.11
C GLY A 40 10.76 3.85 -0.88
N LYS A 41 11.93 3.48 -1.41
CA LYS A 41 12.65 4.26 -2.44
C LYS A 41 12.24 3.90 -3.87
N THR A 42 11.48 2.83 -4.06
CA THR A 42 11.08 2.31 -5.37
C THR A 42 9.83 3.04 -5.87
N THR A 43 9.81 3.38 -7.15
CA THR A 43 8.66 4.03 -7.78
C THR A 43 8.32 3.41 -9.12
N CYS A 44 7.03 3.21 -9.39
CA CYS A 44 6.54 2.63 -10.64
C CYS A 44 5.19 3.24 -11.04
N ASN A 45 4.85 3.18 -12.32
CA ASN A 45 3.59 3.71 -12.85
C ASN A 45 2.58 2.59 -13.05
N ILE A 46 1.50 2.59 -12.27
CA ILE A 46 0.51 1.52 -12.24
C ILE A 46 -0.86 1.99 -12.72
N LYS A 47 -1.68 1.05 -13.18
CA LYS A 47 -3.14 1.19 -13.27
C LYS A 47 -3.76 0.49 -12.08
N VAL A 48 -4.71 1.13 -11.41
CA VAL A 48 -5.39 0.53 -10.27
C VAL A 48 -6.79 0.09 -10.65
N LYS A 49 -7.14 -1.15 -10.34
CA LYS A 49 -8.48 -1.70 -10.52
C LYS A 49 -9.07 -2.14 -9.18
N PRO A 50 -10.37 -1.90 -8.95
CA PRO A 50 -11.05 -2.50 -7.81
C PRO A 50 -11.12 -4.02 -8.00
N CYS A 51 -10.96 -4.76 -6.90
CA CYS A 51 -11.08 -6.21 -6.85
C CYS A 51 -12.23 -6.57 -5.90
N ASP A 52 -13.12 -7.44 -6.36
CA ASP A 52 -14.22 -8.00 -5.56
C ASP A 52 -13.91 -9.44 -5.11
N LYS A 53 -12.67 -9.91 -5.28
CA LYS A 53 -12.27 -11.23 -4.79
C LYS A 53 -12.42 -11.24 -3.27
N ASP A 54 -13.27 -12.15 -2.82
CA ASP A 54 -13.70 -12.43 -1.46
C ASP A 54 -14.65 -11.46 -0.75
N ARG A 55 -15.95 -11.67 -1.02
CA ARG A 55 -17.04 -11.24 -0.12
C ARG A 55 -16.92 -11.81 1.30
N ASN A 56 -16.11 -12.85 1.50
CA ASN A 56 -15.97 -13.56 2.77
C ASN A 56 -14.74 -13.13 3.59
N GLU A 57 -13.76 -12.47 3.00
CA GLU A 57 -12.62 -11.92 3.73
C GLU A 57 -12.67 -10.39 3.67
N LYS A 58 -13.09 -9.75 4.76
CA LYS A 58 -13.01 -8.29 4.97
C LYS A 58 -11.55 -7.80 5.11
N ARG A 59 -10.63 -8.33 4.32
CA ARG A 59 -9.22 -8.00 4.42
C ARG A 59 -8.91 -6.96 3.37
N ASN A 60 -8.41 -5.83 3.87
CA ASN A 60 -7.81 -4.77 3.07
C ASN A 60 -6.57 -5.33 2.34
N ILE A 61 -6.74 -5.88 1.15
CA ILE A 61 -5.67 -6.51 0.37
C ILE A 61 -5.33 -5.66 -0.86
N LEU A 62 -4.03 -5.57 -1.14
CA LEU A 62 -3.42 -5.03 -2.34
C LEU A 62 -2.71 -6.15 -3.08
N TYR A 63 -3.13 -6.41 -4.30
CA TYR A 63 -2.51 -7.37 -5.21
C TYR A 63 -1.61 -6.63 -6.20
N LEU A 64 -0.32 -7.00 -6.21
CA LEU A 64 0.66 -6.47 -7.15
C LEU A 64 1.18 -7.58 -8.05
N SER A 65 1.32 -7.29 -9.35
CA SER A 65 2.12 -8.16 -10.21
C SER A 65 3.58 -8.12 -9.74
N SER A 66 4.22 -9.28 -9.64
CA SER A 66 5.64 -9.42 -9.30
C SER A 66 6.56 -8.57 -10.19
N ASN A 67 6.15 -8.30 -11.43
CA ASN A 67 6.93 -7.53 -12.39
C ASN A 67 6.98 -6.03 -12.07
N ILE A 68 6.05 -5.49 -11.27
CA ILE A 68 5.97 -4.06 -10.90
C ILE A 68 7.25 -3.59 -10.18
N PHE A 69 7.94 -4.52 -9.53
CA PHE A 69 9.13 -4.26 -8.75
C PHE A 69 10.43 -4.71 -9.41
N LYS A 70 10.36 -5.23 -10.64
CA LYS A 70 11.56 -5.61 -11.40
C LYS A 70 12.21 -4.38 -12.05
N PRO A 71 13.55 -4.33 -12.15
CA PRO A 71 14.50 -5.33 -11.68
C PRO A 71 14.90 -5.15 -10.19
N SER A 72 14.29 -4.20 -9.48
CA SER A 72 14.70 -3.81 -8.12
C SER A 72 14.52 -4.90 -7.06
N PHE A 73 13.64 -5.87 -7.28
CA PHE A 73 13.37 -6.98 -6.38
C PHE A 73 13.50 -8.31 -7.14
N THR A 74 14.18 -9.27 -6.52
CA THR A 74 14.25 -10.65 -6.99
C THR A 74 12.99 -11.42 -6.59
N ASP A 75 12.78 -12.61 -7.18
CA ASP A 75 11.65 -13.46 -6.78
C ASP A 75 11.72 -13.87 -5.29
N CYS A 76 12.93 -13.97 -4.71
CA CYS A 76 13.13 -14.20 -3.28
C CYS A 76 12.78 -12.98 -2.41
N ASP A 77 12.96 -11.76 -2.91
CA ASP A 77 12.54 -10.57 -2.17
C ASP A 77 11.01 -10.44 -2.21
N LEU A 78 10.39 -10.81 -3.32
CA LEU A 78 8.93 -10.77 -3.49
C LEU A 78 8.21 -11.75 -2.56
N THR A 79 8.76 -12.96 -2.33
CA THR A 79 8.19 -13.89 -1.35
C THR A 79 8.29 -13.35 0.08
N GLN A 80 9.32 -12.56 0.40
CA GLN A 80 9.40 -11.87 1.70
C GLN A 80 8.38 -10.73 1.83
N LEU A 81 7.90 -10.18 0.72
CA LEU A 81 6.89 -9.12 0.69
C LEU A 81 5.45 -9.64 0.84
N GLU A 82 5.23 -10.95 0.69
CA GLU A 82 3.92 -11.55 0.90
C GLU A 82 3.42 -11.36 2.33
N ASN A 83 2.14 -11.02 2.47
CA ASN A 83 1.45 -10.83 3.75
C ASN A 83 1.99 -9.71 4.65
N ILE A 84 2.89 -8.84 4.15
CA ILE A 84 3.33 -7.67 4.91
C ILE A 84 2.16 -6.71 5.10
N SER A 85 2.01 -6.21 6.34
CA SER A 85 1.09 -5.13 6.66
C SER A 85 1.72 -3.77 6.38
N LEU A 86 1.09 -2.99 5.49
CA LEU A 86 1.54 -1.68 5.05
C LEU A 86 0.47 -0.63 5.32
N ASN A 87 0.89 0.61 5.53
CA ASN A 87 0.02 1.75 5.41
C ASN A 87 -0.08 2.17 3.94
N ILE A 88 -1.30 2.44 3.50
CA ILE A 88 -1.58 3.07 2.21
C ILE A 88 -2.16 4.47 2.41
N TRP A 89 -1.69 5.42 1.60
CA TRP A 89 -2.30 6.73 1.44
C TRP A 89 -2.05 7.25 0.02
N ARG A 90 -2.80 8.30 -0.35
CA ARG A 90 -2.74 8.94 -1.66
C ARG A 90 -2.46 10.44 -1.50
N ASN A 91 -1.67 10.99 -2.43
CA ASN A 91 -1.56 12.42 -2.66
C ASN A 91 -1.61 12.67 -4.18
N ASP A 92 -2.68 13.28 -4.66
CA ASP A 92 -2.95 13.49 -6.10
C ASP A 92 -2.83 12.21 -6.94
N GLU A 93 -1.91 12.13 -7.88
CA GLU A 93 -1.66 10.96 -8.73
C GLU A 93 -0.64 9.99 -8.12
N ARG A 94 -0.26 10.18 -6.86
CA ARG A 94 0.74 9.37 -6.16
C ARG A 94 0.08 8.51 -5.09
N ILE A 95 0.40 7.23 -5.10
CA ILE A 95 0.00 6.26 -4.09
C ILE A 95 1.26 5.86 -3.33
N TYR A 96 1.18 5.88 -2.02
CA TYR A 96 2.31 5.54 -1.16
C TYR A 96 1.99 4.30 -0.35
N LEU A 97 2.92 3.36 -0.41
CA LEU A 97 2.99 2.15 0.39
C LEU A 97 4.19 2.30 1.32
N GLY A 98 3.91 2.41 2.61
CA GLY A 98 4.95 2.46 3.63
C GLY A 98 4.73 1.35 4.66
N PRO A 99 5.78 0.81 5.28
CA PRO A 99 5.58 0.07 6.52
C PRO A 99 4.82 0.96 7.50
N VAL A 100 4.10 0.34 8.43
CA VAL A 100 3.59 1.08 9.59
C VAL A 100 4.81 1.59 10.36
N LEU A 101 5.21 2.84 10.11
CA LEU A 101 6.29 3.49 10.82
C LEU A 101 5.82 3.74 12.24
N GLY A 102 6.32 2.94 13.19
CA GLY A 102 6.35 3.35 14.58
C GLY A 102 7.14 4.65 14.67
N ILE A 103 6.53 5.70 15.22
CA ILE A 103 7.26 6.92 15.54
C ILE A 103 8.16 6.57 16.73
N PHE A 104 9.45 6.41 16.50
CA PHE A 104 10.44 6.38 17.58
C PHE A 104 10.64 7.82 18.08
N VAL A 105 9.68 8.31 18.84
CA VAL A 105 9.84 9.57 19.58
C VAL A 105 10.73 9.27 20.78
N LYS A 106 11.78 10.08 20.98
CA LYS A 106 12.47 10.08 22.26
C LYS A 106 11.43 10.40 23.33
N SER A 107 11.32 9.57 24.36
CA SER A 107 10.29 9.67 25.40
C SER A 107 10.26 11.05 26.08
N ASN A 108 11.39 11.77 26.10
CA ASN A 108 11.52 13.11 26.65
C ASN A 108 10.91 14.24 25.79
N LEU A 109 10.48 13.97 24.55
CA LEU A 109 9.81 14.94 23.68
C LEU A 109 8.28 14.83 23.73
N LEU A 110 7.75 13.78 24.36
CA LEU A 110 6.32 13.63 24.61
C LEU A 110 5.97 14.32 25.93
N THR A 111 5.63 15.60 25.87
CA THR A 111 5.05 16.31 27.02
C THR A 111 3.54 16.21 26.97
N VAL A 112 2.96 15.55 27.97
CA VAL A 112 1.51 15.60 28.18
C VAL A 112 1.19 17.02 28.68
N PRO A 113 0.28 17.77 28.03
CA PRO A 113 -0.12 19.07 28.53
C PRO A 113 -0.69 18.89 29.94
N LYS A 114 -0.04 19.49 30.94
CA LYS A 114 -0.60 19.53 32.29
C LYS A 114 -1.87 20.38 32.22
N LYS A 115 -3.03 19.77 32.48
CA LYS A 115 -4.26 20.52 32.71
C LYS A 115 -3.97 21.54 33.82
N LYS A 116 -4.15 22.84 33.52
CA LYS A 116 -4.25 23.84 34.56
C LYS A 116 -5.40 23.42 35.46
N LYS A 117 -5.11 23.21 36.74
CA LYS A 117 -6.15 23.19 37.76
C LYS A 117 -6.47 24.66 38.01
N ASP A 118 -7.67 25.06 37.61
CA ASP A 118 -8.32 26.27 38.12
C ASP A 118 -8.73 26.05 39.58
#